data_AF-A0AB38SHY8-F1
#
_entry.id   AF-A0AB38SHY8-F1
#
_cell.length_a   1.000
_cell.length_b   1.000
_cell.length_c   1.000
_cell.angle_alpha   90.00
_cell.angle_beta   90.00
_cell.angle_gamma   90.00
#
_symmetry.space_group_name_H-M   'P 1'
#
loop_
_entity.id
_entity.type
_entity.pdbx_description
1 polymer ?
#
loop_
_entity_poly.entity_id
_entity_poly.type
_entity_poly.pdbx_seq_one_letter_code
_entity_poly.pdbx_strand_id
1 'polypeptide(L)'
;MNDKNGFIAKFASPFDRSAVIIEDDARVGYAYMQGEDGRILSDVWLYNRCPAPIEPEWHNPANLPFANPASFVDESPRFSPPGSARDFIVEWNEVGALLVAEIFLLDRYFARLEAGSKPGWSALAAKDGPLAQVLK
;
A
#
# COMPACT_ATOMS: atom_id res chain seq x y z
N MET A 1 17.18 14.99 -15.45
CA MET A 1 15.77 14.60 -15.61
C MET A 1 15.44 13.74 -14.41
N ASN A 2 14.84 14.33 -13.38
CA ASN A 2 14.49 13.68 -12.12
C ASN A 2 13.00 13.91 -11.95
N ASP A 3 12.18 13.01 -12.48
CA ASP A 3 10.74 13.05 -12.22
C ASP A 3 10.52 12.53 -10.80
N LYS A 4 10.76 13.40 -9.81
CA LYS A 4 10.44 13.22 -8.40
C LYS A 4 9.01 13.67 -8.11
N ASN A 5 8.06 13.35 -8.99
CA ASN A 5 6.67 13.64 -8.74
C ASN A 5 6.00 12.36 -8.26
N GLY A 6 5.33 12.45 -7.10
CA GLY A 6 4.41 11.43 -6.64
C GLY A 6 3.28 11.19 -7.65
N PHE A 7 2.45 10.18 -7.40
CA PHE A 7 1.31 9.87 -8.24
C PHE A 7 0.13 9.40 -7.39
N ILE A 8 -1.06 9.54 -7.95
CA ILE A 8 -2.28 8.93 -7.42
C ILE A 8 -2.99 8.19 -8.56
N ALA A 9 -3.44 6.98 -8.29
CA ALA A 9 -4.22 6.20 -9.23
C ALA A 9 -5.37 5.49 -8.55
N LYS A 10 -6.47 5.38 -9.30
CA LYS A 10 -7.70 4.72 -8.88
C LYS A 10 -7.95 3.51 -9.77
N PHE A 11 -8.10 2.35 -9.14
CA PHE A 11 -8.45 1.09 -9.77
C PHE A 11 -9.86 0.72 -9.30
N ALA A 12 -10.83 0.70 -10.20
CA ALA A 12 -12.22 0.40 -9.84
C ALA A 12 -12.42 -1.11 -9.66
N SER A 13 -13.22 -1.49 -8.65
CA SER A 13 -13.74 -2.85 -8.52
C SER A 13 -14.67 -3.17 -9.69
N PRO A 14 -14.60 -4.39 -10.27
CA PRO A 14 -15.58 -4.84 -11.24
C PRO A 14 -16.88 -5.34 -10.60
N PHE A 15 -16.90 -5.56 -9.28
CA PHE A 15 -18.02 -6.19 -8.57
C PHE A 15 -19.01 -5.18 -7.98
N ASP A 16 -18.52 -4.01 -7.57
CA ASP A 16 -19.28 -2.98 -6.87
C ASP A 16 -18.69 -1.59 -7.13
N ARG A 17 -19.10 -0.58 -6.34
CA ARG A 17 -18.57 0.79 -6.46
C ARG A 17 -17.32 1.04 -5.61
N SER A 18 -16.71 -0.01 -5.07
CA SER A 18 -15.45 0.10 -4.35
C SER A 18 -14.28 0.35 -5.30
N ALA A 19 -13.16 0.81 -4.77
CA ALA A 19 -11.94 1.04 -5.53
C ALA A 19 -10.69 0.88 -4.66
N VAL A 20 -9.57 0.54 -5.28
CA VAL A 20 -8.24 0.71 -4.68
C VAL A 20 -7.66 2.02 -5.15
N ILE A 21 -7.25 2.86 -4.21
CA ILE A 21 -6.47 4.06 -4.44
C ILE A 21 -5.03 3.76 -4.07
N ILE A 22 -4.11 3.89 -5.02
CA ILE A 22 -2.67 3.83 -4.78
C ILE A 22 -2.13 5.25 -4.83
N GLU A 23 -1.48 5.68 -3.75
CA GLU A 23 -0.89 7.00 -3.61
C GLU A 23 0.60 6.87 -3.30
N ASP A 24 1.38 7.68 -3.99
CA ASP A 24 2.80 7.90 -3.76
C ASP A 24 3.00 9.41 -3.61
N ASP A 25 3.37 9.86 -2.42
CA ASP A 25 3.54 11.29 -2.11
C ASP A 25 5.00 11.77 -2.30
N ALA A 26 5.80 11.00 -3.04
CA ALA A 26 7.25 11.12 -3.17
C ALA A 26 8.06 10.81 -1.89
N ARG A 27 7.42 10.50 -0.76
CA ARG A 27 8.03 10.08 0.51
C ARG A 27 7.73 8.63 0.85
N VAL A 28 6.49 8.20 0.66
CA VAL A 28 5.95 6.87 0.97
C VAL A 28 4.91 6.47 -0.07
N GLY A 29 4.73 5.17 -0.25
CA GLY A 29 3.66 4.58 -1.06
C GLY A 29 2.62 3.90 -0.17
N TYR A 30 1.35 4.15 -0.41
CA TYR A 30 0.22 3.53 0.27
C TYR A 30 -0.85 3.05 -0.71
N ALA A 31 -1.60 2.03 -0.31
CA ALA A 31 -2.84 1.65 -0.96
C ALA A 31 -4.01 1.67 0.02
N TYR A 32 -5.16 2.10 -0.47
CA TYR A 32 -6.40 2.23 0.29
C TYR A 32 -7.54 1.57 -0.49
N MET A 33 -8.23 0.60 0.10
CA MET A 33 -9.50 0.14 -0.41
C MET A 33 -10.59 1.09 0.09
N GLN A 34 -11.27 1.77 -0.82
CA GLN A 34 -12.37 2.69 -0.56
C GLN A 34 -13.69 2.02 -0.94
N GLY A 35 -14.67 2.04 -0.03
CA GLY A 35 -16.03 1.54 -0.29
C GLY A 35 -16.92 2.55 -1.01
N GLU A 36 -18.14 2.14 -1.35
CA GLU A 36 -19.13 2.99 -2.05
C GLU A 36 -19.42 4.32 -1.32
N ASP A 37 -19.43 4.31 0.01
CA ASP A 37 -19.69 5.50 0.84
C ASP A 37 -18.45 6.41 1.02
N GLY A 38 -17.35 6.09 0.35
CA GLY A 38 -16.09 6.82 0.42
C GLY A 38 -15.24 6.49 1.64
N ARG A 39 -15.68 5.63 2.56
CA ARG A 39 -14.87 5.20 3.69
C ARG A 39 -13.76 4.25 3.26
N ILE A 40 -12.62 4.35 3.93
CA ILE A 40 -11.55 3.37 3.79
C ILE A 40 -12.01 2.06 4.45
N LEU A 41 -12.04 0.97 3.70
CA LEU A 41 -12.33 -0.39 4.15
C LEU A 41 -11.06 -1.14 4.56
N SER A 42 -9.92 -0.81 3.93
CA SER A 42 -8.60 -1.37 4.21
C SER A 42 -7.51 -0.38 3.78
N ASP A 43 -6.36 -0.39 4.47
CA ASP A 43 -5.20 0.42 4.13
C ASP A 43 -3.91 -0.39 4.32
N VAL A 44 -2.88 -0.11 3.51
CA VAL A 44 -1.59 -0.77 3.66
C VAL A 44 -0.45 0.11 3.16
N TRP A 45 0.63 0.14 3.92
CA TRP A 45 1.90 0.69 3.48
C TRP A 45 2.55 -0.22 2.43
N LEU A 46 2.98 0.37 1.32
CA LEU A 46 3.62 -0.35 0.21
C LEU A 46 5.14 -0.28 0.29
N TYR A 47 5.70 0.93 0.45
CA TYR A 47 7.13 1.17 0.52
C TYR A 47 7.46 2.56 1.06
N ASN A 48 8.71 2.75 1.50
CA ASN A 48 9.28 4.07 1.72
C ASN A 48 10.07 4.50 0.47
N ARG A 49 9.98 5.77 0.10
CA ARG A 49 10.96 6.45 -0.77
C ARG A 49 12.00 7.22 0.03
N CYS A 50 11.64 7.68 1.22
CA CYS A 50 12.57 8.25 2.17
C CYS A 50 13.37 7.15 2.89
N PRO A 51 14.49 7.50 3.56
CA PRO A 51 15.12 6.59 4.51
C PRO A 51 14.09 6.09 5.54
N ALA A 52 14.12 4.79 5.84
CA ALA A 52 13.24 4.23 6.86
C ALA A 52 13.61 4.83 8.22
N PRO A 53 12.65 5.41 8.96
CA PRO A 53 12.95 5.99 10.26
C PRO A 53 13.32 4.89 11.27
N ILE A 54 14.16 5.21 12.24
CA ILE A 54 14.49 4.27 13.32
C ILE A 54 13.31 4.14 14.29
N GLU A 55 12.76 5.29 14.69
CA GLU A 55 11.62 5.40 15.58
C GLU A 55 10.33 5.67 14.78
N PRO A 56 9.16 5.17 15.25
CA PRO A 56 7.91 5.42 14.57
C PRO A 56 7.48 6.89 14.52
N GLU A 57 6.91 7.32 13.39
CA GLU A 57 6.45 8.70 13.19
C GLU A 57 5.03 8.96 13.73
N TRP A 58 4.27 7.91 14.06
CA TRP A 58 2.84 7.98 14.39
C TRP A 58 2.50 8.69 15.71
N HIS A 59 3.51 9.21 16.41
CA HIS A 59 3.33 10.09 17.56
C HIS A 59 2.90 11.51 17.15
N ASN A 60 3.08 11.90 15.88
CA ASN A 60 2.68 13.20 15.37
C ASN A 60 1.80 13.05 14.11
N PRO A 61 0.48 13.25 14.21
CA PRO A 61 -0.45 13.17 13.07
C PRO A 61 -0.10 14.09 11.89
N ALA A 62 0.67 15.17 12.11
CA ALA A 62 1.13 16.04 11.03
C ALA A 62 2.10 15.35 10.05
N ASN A 63 2.59 14.15 10.38
CA ASN A 63 3.50 13.37 9.53
C ASN A 63 2.76 12.31 8.67
N LEU A 64 1.42 12.31 8.65
CA LEU A 64 0.67 11.43 7.76
C LEU A 64 0.90 11.77 6.27
N PRO A 65 0.96 10.77 5.38
CA PRO A 65 1.03 9.33 5.66
C PRO A 65 2.41 8.92 6.21
N PHE A 66 2.49 7.98 7.17
CA PHE A 66 3.73 7.64 7.89
C PHE A 66 4.68 6.74 7.09
N ALA A 67 6.00 6.91 7.27
CA ALA A 67 6.97 5.93 6.81
C ALA A 67 7.03 4.71 7.76
N ASN A 68 7.23 3.52 7.19
CA ASN A 68 7.37 2.32 8.00
C ASN A 68 8.80 2.26 8.58
N PRO A 69 8.98 2.14 9.91
CA PRO A 69 10.30 2.18 10.51
C PRO A 69 11.15 0.97 10.11
N ALA A 70 12.48 1.15 10.12
CA ALA A 70 13.45 0.17 9.63
C ALA A 70 13.27 -1.24 10.24
N SER A 71 12.80 -1.33 11.48
CA SER A 71 12.55 -2.61 12.15
C SER A 71 11.34 -3.41 11.62
N PHE A 72 10.54 -2.83 10.72
CA PHE A 72 9.38 -3.44 10.06
C PHE A 72 9.52 -3.49 8.53
N VAL A 73 10.60 -2.94 7.97
CA VAL A 73 10.87 -2.95 6.53
C VAL A 73 11.79 -4.12 6.21
N ASP A 74 11.41 -4.95 5.23
CA ASP A 74 12.30 -5.95 4.65
C ASP A 74 13.16 -5.28 3.57
N GLU A 75 14.44 -5.08 3.88
CA GLU A 75 15.44 -4.54 2.95
C GLU A 75 16.18 -5.64 2.16
N SER A 76 15.89 -6.93 2.40
CA SER A 76 16.50 -8.03 1.67
C SER A 76 16.19 -8.05 0.17
N PRO A 77 14.97 -7.74 -0.31
CA PRO A 77 14.76 -7.56 -1.73
C PRO A 77 15.46 -6.28 -2.20
N ARG A 78 16.16 -6.36 -3.34
CA ARG A 78 16.56 -5.16 -4.09
C ARG A 78 15.30 -4.50 -4.64
N PHE A 79 14.70 -3.63 -3.85
CA PHE A 79 13.53 -2.85 -4.22
C PHE A 79 13.95 -1.51 -4.80
N SER A 80 13.22 -1.05 -5.82
CA SER A 80 13.30 0.31 -6.33
C SER A 80 11.88 0.82 -6.48
N PRO A 81 11.55 2.01 -5.97
CA PRO A 81 10.21 2.57 -6.11
C PRO A 81 9.78 2.66 -7.58
N PRO A 82 8.49 2.45 -7.89
CA PRO A 82 7.95 2.56 -9.24
C PRO A 82 8.19 3.94 -9.84
N GLY A 83 8.30 4.01 -11.16
CA GLY A 83 8.37 5.27 -11.88
C GLY A 83 6.99 5.89 -12.08
N SER A 84 5.94 5.08 -12.11
CA SER A 84 4.57 5.58 -12.31
C SER A 84 3.51 4.62 -11.77
N ALA A 85 2.28 5.12 -11.65
CA ALA A 85 1.12 4.29 -11.37
C ALA A 85 0.85 3.17 -12.39
N ARG A 86 1.41 3.26 -13.61
CA ARG A 86 1.25 2.22 -14.65
C ARG A 86 2.03 0.95 -14.36
N ASP A 87 2.97 1.02 -13.40
CA ASP A 87 3.75 -0.13 -12.95
C ASP A 87 2.90 -1.06 -12.06
N PHE A 88 1.69 -0.61 -11.67
CA PHE A 88 0.76 -1.38 -10.85
C PHE A 88 -0.36 -2.01 -11.67
N ILE A 89 -0.73 -3.21 -11.24
CA ILE A 89 -1.96 -3.90 -11.63
C ILE A 89 -2.71 -4.24 -10.35
N VAL A 90 -4.03 -4.08 -10.36
CA VAL A 90 -4.91 -4.50 -9.26
C VAL A 90 -5.85 -5.57 -9.79
N GLU A 91 -5.74 -6.76 -9.24
CA GLU A 91 -6.65 -7.88 -9.50
C GLU A 91 -7.66 -7.97 -8.36
N TRP A 92 -8.92 -8.18 -8.70
CA TRP A 92 -10.01 -8.22 -7.74
C TRP A 92 -10.56 -9.62 -7.61
N ASN A 93 -10.82 -10.04 -6.38
CA ASN A 93 -11.39 -11.33 -6.04
C ASN A 93 -12.49 -11.17 -4.99
N GLU A 94 -13.44 -12.11 -4.97
CA GLU A 94 -14.41 -12.29 -3.90
C GLU A 94 -14.12 -13.60 -3.16
N VAL A 95 -13.77 -13.51 -1.87
CA VAL A 95 -13.57 -14.69 -1.02
C VAL A 95 -14.76 -14.78 -0.07
N GLY A 96 -15.76 -15.56 -0.46
CA GLY A 96 -17.06 -15.58 0.22
C GLY A 96 -17.79 -14.25 0.00
N ALA A 97 -17.98 -13.48 1.07
CA ALA A 97 -18.59 -12.13 1.02
C ALA A 97 -17.56 -11.00 1.18
N LEU A 98 -16.27 -11.32 1.23
CA LEU A 98 -15.19 -10.34 1.40
C LEU A 98 -14.62 -9.95 0.05
N LEU A 99 -14.60 -8.65 -0.20
CA LEU A 99 -13.89 -8.06 -1.34
C LEU A 99 -12.39 -8.04 -1.04
N VAL A 100 -11.61 -8.62 -1.95
CA VAL A 100 -10.16 -8.73 -1.86
C VAL A 100 -9.55 -8.07 -3.10
N ALA A 101 -8.53 -7.25 -2.88
CA ALA A 101 -7.73 -6.67 -3.94
C ALA A 101 -6.27 -7.11 -3.79
N GLU A 102 -5.74 -7.73 -4.83
CA GLU A 102 -4.35 -8.14 -4.95
C GLU A 102 -3.63 -7.13 -5.84
N ILE A 103 -2.54 -6.57 -5.32
CA ILE A 103 -1.77 -5.53 -5.97
C ILE A 103 -0.47 -6.14 -6.46
N PHE A 104 -0.23 -6.01 -7.75
CA PHE A 104 1.00 -6.41 -8.40
C PHE A 104 1.80 -5.18 -8.79
N LEU A 105 3.10 -5.21 -8.55
CA LEU A 105 4.05 -4.18 -8.96
C LEU A 105 5.10 -4.83 -9.86
N LEU A 106 5.16 -4.42 -11.14
CA LEU A 106 6.04 -5.01 -12.16
C LEU A 106 5.92 -6.56 -12.18
N ASP A 107 4.69 -7.05 -12.30
CA ASP A 107 4.31 -8.48 -12.34
C ASP A 107 4.63 -9.29 -11.07
N ARG A 108 5.03 -8.64 -9.98
CA ARG A 108 5.26 -9.29 -8.68
C ARG A 108 4.08 -9.04 -7.75
N TYR A 109 3.55 -10.09 -7.15
CA TYR A 109 2.56 -9.98 -6.08
C TYR A 109 3.16 -9.18 -4.92
N PHE A 110 2.60 -8.01 -4.65
CA PHE A 110 3.26 -6.96 -3.88
C PHE A 110 2.47 -6.54 -2.65
N ALA A 111 1.14 -6.51 -2.72
CA ALA A 111 0.30 -6.24 -1.57
C ALA A 111 -1.08 -6.87 -1.70
N ARG A 112 -1.78 -6.97 -0.57
CA ARG A 112 -3.16 -7.45 -0.49
C ARG A 112 -3.95 -6.55 0.42
N LEU A 113 -5.15 -6.19 -0.02
CA LEU A 113 -6.15 -5.49 0.78
C LEU A 113 -7.39 -6.39 0.89
N GLU A 114 -7.97 -6.46 2.07
CA GLU A 114 -9.23 -7.15 2.32
C GLU A 114 -10.18 -6.21 3.05
N ALA A 115 -11.43 -6.12 2.59
CA ALA A 115 -12.42 -5.30 3.26
C ALA A 115 -12.56 -5.69 4.75
N GLY A 116 -12.32 -4.74 5.66
CA GLY A 116 -12.35 -4.95 7.11
C GLY A 116 -10.97 -5.13 7.76
N SER A 117 -9.91 -5.34 6.98
CA SER A 117 -8.54 -5.48 7.48
C SER A 117 -7.80 -4.15 7.44
N LYS A 118 -7.29 -3.68 8.59
CA LYS A 118 -6.49 -2.45 8.73
C LYS A 118 -5.38 -2.67 9.76
N PRO A 119 -4.11 -2.88 9.34
CA PRO A 119 -3.63 -2.78 7.96
C PRO A 119 -3.89 -4.05 7.12
N GLY A 120 -3.67 -3.94 5.80
CA GLY A 120 -3.50 -5.04 4.86
C GLY A 120 -2.08 -5.62 4.89
N TRP A 121 -1.69 -6.33 3.82
CA TRP A 121 -0.43 -7.07 3.72
C TRP A 121 0.49 -6.49 2.65
N SER A 122 1.80 -6.47 2.91
CA SER A 122 2.81 -5.94 1.99
C SER A 122 4.01 -6.88 1.87
N ALA A 123 4.53 -7.02 0.65
CA ALA A 123 5.72 -7.82 0.34
C ALA A 123 7.01 -7.23 0.95
N LEU A 124 7.00 -5.95 1.35
CA LEU A 124 8.14 -5.30 2.00
C LEU A 124 8.00 -5.23 3.53
N ALA A 125 6.99 -5.87 4.12
CA ALA A 125 6.87 -5.97 5.57
C ALA A 125 7.75 -7.12 6.10
N ALA A 126 8.74 -6.80 6.94
CA ALA A 126 9.61 -7.80 7.57
C ALA A 126 8.91 -8.60 8.69
N LYS A 127 7.90 -8.00 9.32
CA LYS A 127 7.08 -8.58 10.38
C LYS A 127 5.74 -7.84 10.46
N ASP A 128 4.76 -8.44 11.12
CA ASP A 128 3.46 -7.80 11.32
C ASP A 128 3.62 -6.53 12.14
N GLY A 129 3.03 -5.44 11.66
CA GLY A 129 3.12 -4.13 12.25
C GLY A 129 1.87 -3.29 12.04
N PRO A 130 1.87 -2.05 12.55
CA PRO A 130 0.70 -1.18 12.50
C PRO A 130 0.40 -0.62 11.11
N LEU A 131 1.35 -0.67 10.17
CA LEU A 131 1.20 -0.12 8.81
C LEU A 131 1.07 -1.20 7.73
N ALA A 132 1.51 -2.44 8.02
CA ALA A 132 1.40 -3.58 7.12
C ALA A 132 1.60 -4.90 7.89
N GLN A 133 0.92 -5.94 7.45
CA GLN A 133 1.19 -7.34 7.80
C GLN A 133 2.13 -7.98 6.77
N VAL A 134 2.80 -9.08 7.15
CA VAL A 134 3.68 -9.82 6.24
C VAL A 134 2.87 -10.52 5.16
N LEU A 135 3.14 -10.21 3.89
CA LEU A 135 2.58 -10.94 2.77
C LEU A 135 3.23 -12.33 2.67
N LYS A 136 2.42 -13.39 2.71
CA LYS A 136 2.85 -14.80 2.64
C LYS A 136 2.54 -15.42 1.31
#